data_AF-B3PEW9-F1
#
_entry.id   AF-B3PEW9-F1
#
_cell.length_a   1.000
_cell.length_b   1.000
_cell.length_c   1.000
_cell.angle_alpha   90.00
_cell.angle_beta   90.00
_cell.angle_gamma   90.00
#
_symmetry.space_group_name_H-M   'P 1'
#
loop_
_entity.id
_entity.type
_entity.pdbx_description
1 polymer ?
#
loop_
_entity_poly.entity_id
_entity_poly.type
_entity_poly.pdbx_seq_one_letter_code
_entity_poly.pdbx_strand_id
1 'polypeptide(L)'
;MSLYEIVELTNGDVALQRADDEGHEPLVVIRFSEESLAFLGEAKFNVAKAMIEAGMDAAGELADEQAEAMFDDATNEPDEQEKLMLH
;
A
#
# COMPACT_ATOMS: atom_id res chain seq x y z
N MET A 1 4.43 13.18 11.01
CA MET A 1 3.32 12.44 10.39
C MET A 1 3.34 12.86 8.94
N SER A 2 3.71 11.98 8.01
CA SER A 2 3.72 12.36 6.60
C SER A 2 2.29 12.30 6.09
N LEU A 3 1.82 13.39 5.51
CA LEU A 3 0.57 13.43 4.76
C LEU A 3 0.84 12.91 3.35
N TYR A 4 -0.04 12.07 2.82
CA TYR A 4 0.05 11.61 1.44
C TYR A 4 -0.98 12.32 0.58
N GLU A 5 -0.63 12.58 -0.66
CA GLU A 5 -1.50 13.20 -1.65
C GLU A 5 -1.47 12.41 -2.97
N ILE A 6 -2.59 12.47 -3.69
CA ILE A 6 -2.73 11.91 -5.03
C ILE A 6 -2.72 13.07 -6.02
N VAL A 7 -1.74 13.08 -6.92
CA VAL A 7 -1.50 14.17 -7.87
C VAL A 7 -1.47 13.66 -9.30
N GLU A 8 -1.82 14.53 -10.25
CA GLU A 8 -1.57 14.28 -11.67
C GLU A 8 -0.20 14.86 -12.04
N LEU A 9 0.69 14.03 -12.56
CA LEU A 9 2.02 14.42 -13.02
C LEU A 9 1.94 15.17 -14.35
N THR A 10 3.01 15.88 -14.69
CA THR A 10 3.08 16.67 -15.94
C THR A 10 3.00 15.81 -17.21
N ASN A 11 3.31 14.52 -17.12
CA ASN A 11 3.15 13.56 -18.21
C ASN A 11 1.73 12.94 -18.28
N GLY A 12 0.82 13.32 -17.38
CA GLY A 12 -0.56 12.85 -17.31
C GLY A 12 -0.78 11.54 -16.56
N ASP A 13 0.27 10.95 -15.98
CA ASP A 13 0.18 9.82 -15.04
C ASP A 13 -0.36 10.30 -13.68
N VAL A 14 -0.91 9.37 -12.90
CA VAL A 14 -1.42 9.67 -11.55
C VAL A 14 -0.50 9.05 -10.52
N ALA A 15 -0.09 9.83 -9.53
CA ALA A 15 0.90 9.42 -8.56
C ALA A 15 0.43 9.62 -7.12
N LEU A 16 0.86 8.71 -6.23
CA LEU A 16 0.78 8.87 -4.78
C LEU A 16 2.14 9.33 -4.27
N GLN A 17 2.19 10.44 -3.55
CA GLN A 17 3.44 11.00 -3.01
C GLN A 17 3.27 11.60 -1.62
N ARG A 18 4.41 11.90 -0.97
CA ARG A 18 4.46 12.63 0.30
C ARG A 18 4.18 14.11 0.05
N ALA A 19 3.21 14.68 0.76
CA ALA A 19 2.82 16.07 0.62
C ALA A 19 3.84 17.05 1.23
N ASP A 20 4.73 16.56 2.10
CA ASP A 20 5.81 17.34 2.73
C ASP A 20 7.11 17.33 1.91
N ASP A 21 7.13 16.67 0.75
CA ASP A 21 8.38 16.33 0.07
C ASP A 21 8.35 16.58 -1.45
N GLU A 22 8.39 17.86 -1.83
CA GLU A 22 8.46 18.29 -3.23
C GLU A 22 9.82 17.93 -3.84
N GLY A 23 9.90 16.77 -4.49
CA GLY A 23 11.08 16.33 -5.25
C GLY A 23 11.48 14.86 -5.06
N HIS A 24 10.79 14.14 -4.18
CA HIS A 24 11.05 12.72 -3.96
C HIS A 24 10.30 11.82 -4.96
N GLU A 25 10.84 10.62 -5.16
CA GLU A 25 10.22 9.61 -6.02
C GLU A 25 8.82 9.26 -5.49
N PRO A 26 7.78 9.27 -6.36
CA PRO A 26 6.45 8.87 -5.94
C PRO A 26 6.43 7.46 -5.38
N LEU A 27 5.56 7.22 -4.41
CA LEU A 27 5.39 5.90 -3.79
C LEU A 27 4.75 4.91 -4.78
N VAL A 28 3.83 5.41 -5.60
CA VAL A 28 3.12 4.65 -6.64
C VAL A 28 2.88 5.57 -7.82
N VAL A 29 3.05 5.04 -9.04
CA VAL A 29 2.67 5.71 -10.28
C VAL A 29 1.74 4.79 -11.07
N ILE A 30 0.55 5.28 -11.40
CA ILE A 30 -0.42 4.61 -12.28
C ILE A 30 -0.34 5.26 -13.65
N ARG A 31 0.03 4.44 -14.63
CA ARG A 31 0.05 4.79 -16.05
C ARG A 31 -0.97 3.98 -16.81
N PHE A 32 -1.89 4.67 -17.47
CA PHE A 32 -2.85 4.05 -18.37
C PHE A 32 -2.26 3.91 -19.77
N SER A 33 -2.65 2.84 -20.49
CA SER A 33 -2.36 2.74 -21.92
C SER A 33 -3.17 3.77 -22.70
N GLU A 34 -2.76 4.07 -23.94
CA GLU A 34 -3.53 4.97 -24.83
C GLU A 34 -4.96 4.47 -25.06
N GLU A 35 -5.15 3.15 -25.18
CA GLU A 35 -6.47 2.51 -25.31
C GLU A 35 -7.34 2.77 -24.09
N SER A 36 -6.81 2.57 -22.88
CA SER A 36 -7.54 2.85 -21.64
C SER A 36 -7.86 4.33 -21.50
N LEU A 37 -6.95 5.23 -21.88
CA LEU A 37 -7.20 6.67 -21.85
C LEU A 37 -8.33 7.09 -22.80
N ALA A 38 -8.41 6.50 -24.00
CA ALA A 38 -9.48 6.75 -24.95
C ALA A 38 -10.86 6.33 -24.38
N PHE A 39 -10.90 5.28 -23.57
CA PHE A 39 -12.12 4.82 -22.90
C PHE A 39 -12.47 5.64 -21.66
N LEU A 40 -11.48 5.93 -20.81
CA LEU A 40 -11.68 6.59 -19.52
C LEU A 40 -11.90 8.09 -19.64
N GLY A 41 -11.26 8.75 -20.62
CA GLY A 41 -11.36 10.19 -20.82
C GLY A 41 -11.10 10.98 -19.54
N GLU A 42 -12.03 11.87 -19.18
CA GLU A 42 -11.96 12.69 -17.97
C GLU A 42 -12.07 11.89 -16.67
N ALA A 43 -12.58 10.65 -16.72
CA ALA A 43 -12.72 9.80 -15.53
C ALA A 43 -11.38 9.19 -15.07
N LYS A 44 -10.29 9.29 -15.86
CA LYS A 44 -9.00 8.62 -15.56
C LYS A 44 -8.50 8.90 -14.14
N PHE A 45 -8.63 10.15 -13.67
CA PHE A 45 -8.13 10.57 -12.36
C PHE A 45 -8.95 9.94 -11.23
N ASN A 46 -10.28 9.91 -11.37
CA ASN A 46 -11.16 9.28 -10.40
C ASN A 46 -10.94 7.77 -10.32
N VAL A 47 -10.69 7.11 -11.46
CA VAL A 47 -10.37 5.68 -11.49
C VAL A 47 -9.03 5.40 -10.81
N ALA A 48 -7.97 6.16 -11.13
CA ALA A 48 -6.69 6.01 -10.47
C ALA A 48 -6.78 6.25 -8.96
N LYS A 49 -7.53 7.28 -8.53
CA LYS A 49 -7.78 7.55 -7.12
C LYS A 49 -8.42 6.35 -6.42
N ALA A 50 -9.48 5.79 -6.97
CA ALA A 50 -10.14 4.62 -6.41
C ALA A 50 -9.21 3.39 -6.35
N MET A 51 -8.35 3.20 -7.35
CA MET A 51 -7.33 2.13 -7.34
C MET A 51 -6.30 2.32 -6.22
N ILE A 52 -5.84 3.54 -6.00
CA ILE A 52 -4.88 3.87 -4.93
C ILE A 52 -5.52 3.66 -3.56
N GLU A 53 -6.75 4.15 -3.35
CA GLU A 53 -7.50 3.97 -2.10
C GLU A 53 -7.67 2.49 -1.78
N ALA A 54 -8.12 1.68 -2.75
CA ALA A 54 -8.25 0.23 -2.56
C ALA A 54 -6.90 -0.45 -2.26
N GLY A 55 -5.82 0.00 -2.88
CA GLY A 55 -4.47 -0.50 -2.60
C GLY A 55 -3.98 -0.15 -1.20
N MET A 56 -4.33 1.03 -0.68
CA MET A 56 -4.03 1.43 0.69
C MET A 56 -4.78 0.57 1.72
N ASP A 57 -6.07 0.34 1.48
CA ASP A 57 -6.89 -0.51 2.36
C ASP A 57 -6.29 -1.93 2.43
N ALA A 58 -5.99 -2.53 1.28
CA ALA A 58 -5.35 -3.84 1.21
C ALA A 58 -3.97 -3.89 1.89
N ALA A 59 -3.17 -2.82 1.76
CA ALA A 59 -1.88 -2.73 2.44
C ALA A 59 -2.03 -2.63 3.97
N GLY A 60 -3.08 -1.96 4.46
CA GLY A 60 -3.43 -1.90 5.87
C GLY A 60 -3.80 -3.28 6.42
N GLU A 61 -4.71 -3.99 5.74
CA GLU A 61 -5.11 -5.35 6.11
C GLU A 61 -3.91 -6.31 6.19
N LEU A 62 -3.02 -6.28 5.19
CA LEU A 62 -1.81 -7.11 5.18
C LEU A 62 -0.83 -6.74 6.31
N ALA A 63 -0.77 -5.47 6.72
CA ALA A 63 0.09 -5.03 7.81
C ALA A 63 -0.46 -5.52 9.16
N ASP A 64 -1.78 -5.47 9.34
CA ASP A 64 -2.45 -5.97 10.54
C ASP A 64 -2.29 -7.50 10.66
N GLU A 65 -2.52 -8.25 9.58
CA GLU A 65 -2.31 -9.71 9.56
C GLU A 65 -0.86 -10.09 9.91
N GLN A 66 0.13 -9.36 9.38
CA GLN A 66 1.54 -9.57 9.70
C GLN A 66 1.84 -9.27 11.18
N ALA A 67 1.26 -8.20 11.72
CA ALA A 67 1.41 -7.89 13.13
C ALA A 67 0.85 -9.01 14.01
N GLU A 68 -0.38 -9.48 13.73
CA GLU A 68 -1.02 -10.59 14.45
C GLU A 68 -0.18 -11.88 14.39
N ALA A 69 0.35 -12.24 13.23
CA ALA A 69 1.20 -13.41 13.07
C ALA A 69 2.50 -13.32 13.91
N MET A 70 3.11 -12.14 13.99
CA MET A 70 4.29 -11.91 14.84
C MET A 70 3.96 -11.98 16.33
N PHE A 71 2.77 -11.55 16.74
CA PHE A 71 2.33 -11.70 18.12
C PHE A 71 2.10 -13.16 18.51
N ASP A 72 1.50 -13.97 17.62
CA ASP A 72 1.24 -15.38 17.87
C ASP A 72 2.56 -16.17 18.05
N ASP A 73 3.54 -15.97 17.16
CA ASP A 73 4.88 -16.60 17.23
C ASP A 73 5.63 -16.24 18.53
N ALA A 74 5.55 -14.97 18.97
CA ALA A 74 6.19 -14.53 20.20
C ALA A 74 5.53 -15.09 21.49
N THR A 75 4.27 -15.53 21.41
CA THR A 75 3.55 -16.11 22.55
C THR A 75 3.54 -17.64 22.56
N ASN A 76 3.95 -18.26 21.46
CA ASN A 76 3.97 -19.71 21.29
C ASN A 76 5.38 -20.30 21.45
N GLU A 77 6.32 -19.58 22.10
CA GLU A 77 7.58 -20.19 22.56
C GLU A 77 7.23 -21.33 23.53
N PRO A 78 7.57 -22.60 23.21
CA PRO A 78 7.20 -23.73 24.04
C PRO A 78 7.85 -23.58 25.41
N ASP A 79 7.04 -23.68 26.45
CA ASP A 79 7.43 -23.63 27.84
C ASP A 79 8.66 -24.53 28.07
N GLU A 80 9.64 -24.06 28.85
CA GLU A 80 10.84 -24.86 29.21
C GLU A 80 10.48 -26.26 29.76
N GLN A 81 9.26 -26.42 30.32
CA GLN A 81 8.72 -27.70 30.78
C GLN A 81 8.34 -28.66 29.63
N GLU A 82 7.79 -28.17 28.52
CA GLU A 82 7.48 -29.00 27.33
C GLU A 82 8.77 -29.43 26.61
N LYS A 83 9.77 -28.55 26.57
CA LYS A 83 11.09 -28.85 25.99
C LYS A 83 11.86 -29.92 26.78
N LEU A 84 11.63 -29.98 28.09
CA LEU A 84 12.19 -31.00 29.00
C LEU A 84 11.49 -32.36 28.87
N MET A 85 10.24 -32.40 28.41
CA MET A 85 9.49 -33.64 28.18
C MET A 85 9.83 -34.31 26.83
N LEU A 86 10.47 -33.59 25.91
CA LEU A 86 10.76 -34.06 24.55
C LEU A 86 12.16 -34.67 24.36
N HIS A 87 12.99 -34.74 25.41
CA HIS A 87 14.32 -35.38 25.42
C HIS A 87 14.36 -36.52 26.44
#